data_AF-A0A495AJI7-F1
#
_entry.id   AF-A0A495AJI7-F1
#
_cell.length_a   1.000
_cell.length_b   1.000
_cell.length_c   1.000
_cell.angle_alpha   90.00
_cell.angle_beta   90.00
_cell.angle_gamma   90.00
#
_symmetry.space_group_name_H-M   'P 1'
#
loop_
_entity.id
_entity.type
_entity.pdbx_description
1 polymer ?
#
loop_
_entity_poly.entity_id
_entity_poly.type
_entity_poly.pdbx_seq_one_letter_code
_entity_poly.pdbx_strand_id
1 'polypeptide(L)'
;MIISRNLDYFEMLLDKRRNQNGIINADASDIEKIKNAFEKAHDIRKFEIGLYWQRSAYLWGFISVLAAACAYCFVASLDKDITNSSKMMYVAAIILISILGYILCNLWQKIMYASKYWQENWEFHIDMLEPYVSGNLHKIHFMKMSYRIPQRYSIHDIILSIIHRFYAIWYITSIASLLIFFNQAHQFIDFDDKFYDFNFFGISLLIGSYAIFELILLSLHRRKHKRRTPIDNIPSSELKVTLDKINCSKL
;
A
#
# COMPACT_ATOMS: atom_id res chain seq x y z
N MET A 1 -9.89 -21.13 -34.14
CA MET A 1 -9.47 -21.58 -32.79
C MET A 1 -10.73 -21.90 -31.98
N ILE A 2 -10.70 -22.93 -31.13
CA ILE A 2 -11.84 -23.34 -30.31
C ILE A 2 -11.65 -22.77 -28.89
N ILE A 3 -12.58 -21.94 -28.43
CA ILE A 3 -12.58 -21.39 -27.06
C ILE A 3 -13.55 -22.18 -26.21
N SER A 4 -13.02 -22.88 -25.21
CA SER A 4 -13.75 -23.75 -24.29
C SER A 4 -13.67 -23.35 -22.81
N ARG A 5 -12.94 -22.27 -22.47
CA ARG A 5 -12.76 -21.76 -21.11
C ARG A 5 -13.07 -20.28 -21.06
N ASN A 6 -13.51 -19.78 -19.89
CA ASN A 6 -13.85 -18.37 -19.67
C ASN A 6 -14.85 -17.83 -20.70
N LEU A 7 -15.85 -18.64 -21.05
CA LEU A 7 -16.75 -18.36 -22.18
C LEU A 7 -17.46 -17.01 -22.03
N ASP A 8 -18.02 -16.70 -20.84
CA ASP A 8 -18.69 -15.42 -20.56
C ASP A 8 -17.79 -14.22 -20.92
N TYR A 9 -16.50 -14.29 -20.61
CA TYR A 9 -15.52 -13.25 -20.91
C TYR A 9 -15.31 -13.09 -22.41
N PHE A 10 -15.15 -14.19 -23.14
CA PHE A 10 -14.95 -14.16 -24.59
C PHE A 10 -16.22 -13.81 -25.37
N GLU A 11 -17.41 -14.10 -24.84
CA GLU A 11 -18.67 -13.62 -25.43
C GLU A 11 -18.71 -12.09 -25.39
N MET A 12 -18.34 -11.48 -24.26
CA MET A 12 -18.27 -10.02 -24.11
C MET A 12 -17.14 -9.39 -24.93
N LEU A 13 -15.96 -10.02 -24.96
CA LEU A 13 -14.80 -9.49 -25.67
C LEU A 13 -14.97 -9.51 -27.19
N LEU A 14 -15.51 -10.61 -27.73
CA LEU A 14 -15.64 -10.84 -29.17
C LEU A 14 -17.00 -10.42 -29.73
N ASP A 15 -17.96 -10.11 -28.85
CA ASP A 15 -19.37 -9.91 -29.20
C ASP A 15 -19.94 -11.10 -30.00
N LYS A 16 -19.65 -12.32 -29.51
CA LYS A 16 -20.08 -13.58 -30.12
C LYS A 16 -20.81 -14.44 -29.11
N ARG A 17 -21.82 -15.18 -29.56
CA ARG A 17 -22.53 -16.17 -28.74
C ARG A 17 -21.92 -17.56 -28.88
N ARG A 18 -22.03 -18.38 -27.84
CA ARG A 18 -21.77 -19.82 -27.89
C ARG A 18 -22.58 -20.51 -28.99
N ASN A 19 -21.98 -21.54 -29.59
CA ASN A 19 -22.67 -22.48 -30.46
C ASN A 19 -23.51 -23.51 -29.64
N GLN A 20 -24.22 -24.40 -30.34
CA GLN A 20 -25.03 -25.46 -29.71
C GLN A 20 -24.23 -26.38 -28.76
N ASN A 21 -22.92 -26.47 -28.94
CA ASN A 21 -22.03 -27.28 -28.10
C ASN A 21 -21.47 -26.50 -26.90
N GLY A 22 -21.92 -25.26 -26.68
CA GLY A 22 -21.47 -24.42 -25.57
C GLY A 22 -20.06 -23.83 -25.75
N ILE A 23 -19.55 -23.77 -26.98
CA ILE A 23 -18.17 -23.34 -27.32
C ILE A 23 -18.24 -22.12 -28.26
N ILE A 24 -17.21 -21.28 -28.26
CA ILE A 24 -17.04 -20.22 -29.26
C ILE A 24 -16.01 -20.66 -30.32
N ASN A 25 -16.41 -20.59 -31.59
CA ASN A 25 -15.51 -20.79 -32.72
C ASN A 25 -14.92 -19.45 -33.15
N ALA A 26 -13.64 -19.22 -32.80
CA ALA A 26 -12.92 -18.00 -33.14
C ALA A 26 -12.31 -18.08 -34.55
N ASP A 27 -12.63 -17.10 -35.39
CA ASP A 27 -12.05 -16.90 -36.73
C ASP A 27 -10.68 -16.18 -36.67
N ALA A 28 -10.06 -15.94 -37.83
CA ALA A 28 -8.75 -15.27 -37.88
C ALA A 28 -8.77 -13.86 -37.29
N SER A 29 -9.86 -13.11 -37.49
CA SER A 29 -10.03 -11.75 -36.96
C SER A 29 -10.21 -11.79 -35.43
N ASP A 30 -10.96 -12.76 -34.90
CA ASP A 30 -11.11 -12.93 -33.46
C ASP A 30 -9.78 -13.26 -32.78
N ILE A 31 -8.96 -14.12 -33.41
CA ILE A 31 -7.64 -14.47 -32.89
C ILE A 31 -6.76 -13.22 -32.81
N GLU A 32 -6.82 -12.34 -33.82
CA GLU A 32 -6.10 -11.07 -33.82
C GLU A 32 -6.61 -10.14 -32.70
N LYS A 33 -7.93 -10.04 -32.51
CA LYS A 33 -8.52 -9.27 -31.39
C LYS A 33 -8.06 -9.78 -30.03
N ILE A 34 -8.00 -11.10 -29.84
CA ILE A 34 -7.53 -11.72 -28.59
C ILE A 34 -6.07 -11.38 -28.32
N LYS A 35 -5.20 -11.48 -29.34
CA LYS A 35 -3.78 -11.11 -29.22
C LYS A 35 -3.61 -9.62 -28.89
N ASN A 36 -4.33 -8.75 -29.60
CA ASN A 36 -4.31 -7.31 -29.36
C ASN A 36 -4.84 -6.95 -27.96
N ALA A 37 -5.87 -7.64 -27.48
CA ALA A 37 -6.40 -7.46 -26.13
C ALA A 37 -5.38 -7.90 -25.07
N PHE A 38 -4.67 -9.01 -25.31
CA PHE A 38 -3.64 -9.53 -24.41
C PHE A 38 -2.46 -8.56 -24.27
N GLU A 39 -1.96 -8.05 -25.39
CA GLU A 39 -0.89 -7.04 -25.40
C GLU A 39 -1.32 -5.75 -24.71
N LYS A 40 -2.52 -5.24 -25.02
CA LYS A 40 -3.06 -4.05 -24.34
C LYS A 40 -3.23 -4.25 -22.84
N ALA A 41 -3.71 -5.42 -22.40
CA ALA A 41 -3.86 -5.72 -20.98
C ALA A 41 -2.49 -5.73 -20.26
N HIS A 42 -1.44 -6.24 -20.90
CA HIS A 42 -0.07 -6.15 -20.40
C HIS A 42 0.44 -4.72 -20.27
N ASP A 43 0.25 -3.91 -21.32
CA ASP A 43 0.70 -2.52 -21.33
C ASP A 43 -0.02 -1.69 -20.28
N ILE A 44 -1.35 -1.84 -20.17
CA ILE A 44 -2.13 -1.11 -19.17
C ILE A 44 -1.79 -1.58 -17.75
N ARG A 45 -1.59 -2.88 -17.52
CA ARG A 45 -1.12 -3.37 -16.21
C ARG A 45 0.22 -2.73 -15.84
N LYS A 46 1.19 -2.71 -16.75
CA LYS A 46 2.50 -2.10 -16.53
C LYS A 46 2.37 -0.60 -16.25
N PHE A 47 1.49 0.07 -16.97
CA PHE A 47 1.16 1.48 -16.74
C PHE A 47 0.55 1.73 -15.36
N GLU A 48 -0.42 0.91 -14.91
CA GLU A 48 -1.02 1.00 -13.57
C GLU A 48 -0.02 0.71 -12.44
N ILE A 49 0.99 -0.13 -12.67
CA ILE A 49 2.11 -0.28 -11.72
C ILE A 49 2.89 1.03 -11.59
N GLY A 50 3.16 1.72 -12.70
CA GLY A 50 3.81 3.04 -12.68
C GLY A 50 2.97 4.09 -11.95
N LEU A 51 1.68 4.19 -12.32
CA LEU A 51 0.75 5.14 -11.69
C LEU A 51 0.58 4.90 -10.19
N TYR A 52 0.59 3.63 -9.75
CA TYR A 52 0.53 3.29 -8.33
C TYR A 52 1.63 3.97 -7.52
N TRP A 53 2.87 3.92 -8.00
CA TRP A 53 4.00 4.60 -7.35
C TRP A 53 3.91 6.11 -7.45
N GLN A 54 3.52 6.63 -8.62
CA GLN A 54 3.41 8.06 -8.86
C GLN A 54 2.34 8.72 -7.97
N ARG A 55 1.15 8.12 -7.88
CA ARG A 55 0.06 8.57 -7.00
C ARG A 55 0.54 8.62 -5.54
N SER A 56 1.24 7.58 -5.10
CA SER A 56 1.81 7.49 -3.75
C SER A 56 2.86 8.58 -3.47
N ALA A 57 3.77 8.83 -4.43
CA ALA A 57 4.80 9.85 -4.31
C ALA A 57 4.23 11.26 -4.16
N TYR A 58 3.18 11.61 -4.92
CA TYR A 58 2.53 12.92 -4.79
C TYR A 58 1.95 13.14 -3.39
N LEU A 59 1.24 12.14 -2.86
CA LEU A 59 0.62 12.23 -1.54
C LEU A 59 1.66 12.29 -0.41
N TRP A 60 2.74 11.52 -0.55
CA TRP A 60 3.88 11.62 0.35
C TRP A 60 4.48 13.03 0.34
N GLY A 61 4.64 13.66 -0.82
CA GLY A 61 5.12 15.04 -0.93
C GLY A 61 4.25 16.05 -0.17
N PHE A 62 2.92 15.96 -0.29
CA PHE A 62 2.02 16.81 0.50
C PHE A 62 2.15 16.57 2.02
N ILE A 63 2.27 15.30 2.43
CA ILE A 63 2.47 14.95 3.84
C ILE A 63 3.79 15.52 4.36
N SER A 64 4.87 15.49 3.57
CA SER A 64 6.14 16.09 3.94
C SER A 64 6.05 17.60 4.14
N VAL A 65 5.32 18.32 3.29
CA VAL A 65 5.10 19.77 3.45
C VAL A 65 4.31 20.06 4.72
N LEU A 66 3.23 19.31 4.99
CA LEU A 66 2.48 19.47 6.24
C LEU A 66 3.33 19.15 7.47
N ALA A 67 4.17 18.12 7.40
CA ALA A 67 5.06 17.76 8.49
C ALA A 67 6.08 18.88 8.77
N ALA A 68 6.66 19.47 7.73
CA ALA A 68 7.56 20.62 7.87
C ALA A 68 6.85 21.85 8.45
N ALA A 69 5.64 22.17 7.99
CA ALA A 69 4.83 23.26 8.54
C ALA A 69 4.48 23.02 10.03
N CYS A 70 4.10 21.78 10.38
CA CYS A 70 3.84 21.38 11.75
C CYS A 70 5.09 21.55 12.64
N ALA A 71 6.26 21.11 12.15
CA ALA A 71 7.53 21.25 12.87
C ALA A 71 7.90 22.72 13.07
N TYR A 72 7.71 23.57 12.06
CA TYR A 72 7.94 25.01 12.15
C TYR A 72 7.02 25.66 13.21
N CYS A 73 5.71 25.39 13.16
CA CYS A 73 4.77 25.91 14.15
C CYS A 73 5.10 25.42 15.56
N PHE A 74 5.56 24.17 15.70
CA PHE A 74 5.99 23.62 16.97
C PHE A 74 7.21 24.37 17.53
N VAL A 75 8.28 24.54 16.74
CA VAL A 75 9.47 25.30 17.16
C VAL A 75 9.11 26.74 17.52
N ALA A 76 8.29 27.41 16.69
CA ALA A 76 7.82 28.76 16.97
C ALA A 76 7.03 28.84 18.29
N SER A 77 6.22 27.83 18.63
CA SER A 77 5.46 27.82 19.88
C SER A 77 6.32 27.68 21.15
N LEU A 78 7.55 27.16 21.02
CA LEU A 78 8.51 27.02 22.11
C LEU A 78 9.34 28.28 22.37
N ASP A 79 9.29 29.26 21.47
CA ASP A 79 10.06 30.49 21.63
C ASP A 79 9.64 31.23 22.91
N LYS A 80 10.63 31.60 23.74
CA LYS A 80 10.40 32.27 25.03
C LYS A 80 10.04 33.74 24.83
N ASP A 81 10.42 34.35 23.71
CA ASP A 81 10.30 35.78 23.46
C ASP A 81 8.94 36.19 22.86
N ILE A 82 8.10 35.22 22.47
CA ILE A 82 6.78 35.49 21.90
C ILE A 82 5.65 35.53 22.94
N THR A 83 4.63 36.35 22.67
CA THR A 83 3.47 36.49 23.55
C THR A 83 2.64 35.21 23.67
N ASN A 84 1.95 35.02 24.80
CA ASN A 84 1.05 33.87 25.01
C ASN A 84 -0.05 33.78 23.94
N SER A 85 -0.57 34.91 23.46
CA SER A 85 -1.54 34.95 22.37
C SER A 85 -0.95 34.40 21.06
N SER A 86 0.30 34.75 20.74
CA SER A 86 1.02 34.19 19.58
C SER A 86 1.26 32.69 19.72
N LYS A 87 1.64 32.21 20.92
CA LYS A 87 1.80 30.78 21.21
C LYS A 87 0.52 30.00 20.94
N MET A 88 -0.62 30.50 21.43
CA MET A 88 -1.92 29.87 21.19
C MET A 88 -2.26 29.80 19.69
N MET A 89 -1.92 30.84 18.91
CA MET A 89 -2.12 30.81 17.45
C MET A 89 -1.29 29.71 16.76
N TYR A 90 -0.02 29.54 17.16
CA TYR A 90 0.82 28.46 16.62
C TYR A 90 0.30 27.07 17.00
N VAL A 91 -0.15 26.88 18.25
CA VAL A 91 -0.77 25.61 18.69
C VAL A 91 -2.06 25.34 17.93
N ALA A 92 -2.91 26.35 17.72
CA ALA A 92 -4.11 26.23 16.89
C ALA A 92 -3.78 25.86 15.43
N ALA A 93 -2.72 26.42 14.87
CA ALA A 93 -2.23 26.05 13.54
C ALA A 93 -1.78 24.58 13.49
N ILE A 94 -1.08 24.08 14.51
CA ILE A 94 -0.68 22.66 14.61
C ILE A 94 -1.91 21.75 14.62
N ILE A 95 -2.97 22.11 15.36
CA ILE A 95 -4.24 21.35 15.38
C ILE A 95 -4.80 21.27 13.95
N LEU A 96 -4.94 22.40 13.26
CA LEU A 96 -5.48 22.42 11.89
C LEU A 96 -4.62 21.63 10.90
N ILE A 97 -3.30 21.80 10.95
CA ILE A 97 -2.35 21.06 10.10
C ILE A 97 -2.45 19.55 10.37
N SER A 98 -2.57 19.14 11.63
CA SER A 98 -2.67 17.73 11.98
C SER A 98 -3.98 17.08 11.53
N ILE A 99 -5.10 17.81 11.58
CA ILE A 99 -6.38 17.38 11.01
C ILE A 99 -6.28 17.26 9.48
N LEU A 100 -5.65 18.22 8.82
CA LEU A 100 -5.41 18.15 7.37
C LEU A 100 -4.53 16.95 7.00
N GLY A 101 -3.46 16.71 7.75
CA GLY A 101 -2.56 15.56 7.58
C GLY A 101 -3.30 14.23 7.73
N TYR A 102 -4.19 14.15 8.73
CA TYR A 102 -5.07 13.00 8.93
C TYR A 102 -6.00 12.78 7.71
N ILE A 103 -6.66 13.82 7.21
CA ILE A 103 -7.55 13.74 6.04
C ILE A 103 -6.75 13.26 4.80
N LEU A 104 -5.56 13.82 4.56
CA LEU A 104 -4.71 13.40 3.45
C LEU A 104 -4.27 11.93 3.55
N CYS A 105 -3.97 11.42 4.74
CA CYS A 105 -3.65 10.00 4.93
C CYS A 105 -4.83 9.10 4.57
N ASN A 106 -6.06 9.49 4.93
CA ASN A 106 -7.27 8.76 4.54
C ASN A 106 -7.48 8.76 3.02
N LEU A 107 -7.26 9.91 2.37
CA LEU A 107 -7.33 10.00 0.91
C LEU A 107 -6.27 9.13 0.25
N TRP A 108 -5.04 9.12 0.81
CA TRP A 108 -3.96 8.28 0.32
C TRP A 108 -4.33 6.81 0.40
N GLN A 109 -4.85 6.35 1.54
CA GLN A 109 -5.30 4.98 1.70
C GLN A 109 -6.33 4.57 0.64
N LYS A 110 -7.35 5.40 0.40
CA LYS A 110 -8.40 5.14 -0.61
C LYS A 110 -7.82 5.06 -2.02
N ILE A 111 -6.89 5.96 -2.36
CA ILE A 111 -6.20 5.95 -3.66
C ILE A 111 -5.37 4.68 -3.83
N MET A 112 -4.72 4.20 -2.77
CA MET A 112 -3.96 2.95 -2.83
C MET A 112 -4.88 1.75 -3.05
N TYR A 113 -6.06 1.69 -2.41
CA TYR A 113 -7.04 0.64 -2.65
C TYR A 113 -7.57 0.67 -4.09
N ALA A 114 -7.94 1.85 -4.60
CA ALA A 114 -8.39 1.99 -5.98
C ALA A 114 -7.30 1.57 -6.99
N SER A 115 -6.04 1.92 -6.72
CA SER A 115 -4.92 1.52 -7.58
C SER A 115 -4.71 0.00 -7.58
N LYS A 116 -4.86 -0.65 -6.41
CA LYS A 116 -4.74 -2.10 -6.31
C LYS A 116 -5.88 -2.81 -7.04
N TYR A 117 -7.11 -2.31 -6.90
CA TYR A 117 -8.27 -2.80 -7.63
C TYR A 117 -8.07 -2.78 -9.15
N TRP A 118 -7.62 -1.65 -9.71
CA TRP A 118 -7.39 -1.55 -11.15
C TRP A 118 -6.24 -2.42 -11.64
N GLN A 119 -5.17 -2.54 -10.85
CA GLN A 119 -4.11 -3.50 -11.16
C GLN A 119 -4.68 -4.90 -11.28
N GLU A 120 -5.34 -5.40 -10.24
CA GLU A 120 -5.95 -6.74 -10.20
C GLU A 120 -6.91 -6.97 -11.36
N ASN A 121 -7.75 -5.97 -11.70
CA ASN A 121 -8.63 -6.04 -12.86
C ASN A 121 -7.87 -6.37 -14.17
N TRP A 122 -6.74 -5.71 -14.41
CA TRP A 122 -5.91 -6.00 -15.58
C TRP A 122 -5.12 -7.31 -15.45
N GLU A 123 -4.75 -7.74 -14.24
CA GLU A 123 -4.21 -9.09 -14.01
C GLU A 123 -5.24 -10.16 -14.39
N PHE A 124 -6.52 -9.96 -14.02
CA PHE A 124 -7.60 -10.85 -14.41
C PHE A 124 -7.80 -10.90 -15.93
N HIS A 125 -7.76 -9.77 -16.63
CA HIS A 125 -7.83 -9.76 -18.09
C HIS A 125 -6.70 -10.57 -18.74
N ILE A 126 -5.47 -10.40 -18.26
CA ILE A 126 -4.32 -11.20 -18.70
C ILE A 126 -4.61 -12.68 -18.46
N ASP A 127 -5.05 -13.05 -17.25
CA ASP A 127 -5.34 -14.45 -16.89
C ASP A 127 -6.45 -15.08 -17.76
N MET A 128 -7.45 -14.31 -18.17
CA MET A 128 -8.51 -14.81 -19.05
C MET A 128 -8.02 -15.07 -20.47
N LEU A 129 -7.13 -14.22 -20.97
CA LEU A 129 -6.61 -14.22 -22.34
C LEU A 129 -5.43 -15.18 -22.54
N GLU A 130 -4.58 -15.31 -21.53
CA GLU A 130 -3.31 -16.04 -21.57
C GLU A 130 -3.38 -17.45 -22.18
N PRO A 131 -4.37 -18.31 -21.84
CA PRO A 131 -4.42 -19.69 -22.33
C PRO A 131 -4.49 -19.80 -23.86
N TYR A 132 -4.91 -18.74 -24.54
CA TYR A 132 -5.10 -18.69 -25.99
C TYR A 132 -3.98 -17.96 -26.73
N VAL A 133 -3.03 -17.35 -26.01
CA VAL A 133 -1.94 -16.57 -26.61
C VAL A 133 -0.56 -17.09 -26.18
N SER A 134 -0.28 -17.12 -24.87
CA SER A 134 1.05 -17.45 -24.33
C SER A 134 1.06 -18.65 -23.38
N GLY A 135 -0.08 -19.27 -23.12
CA GLY A 135 -0.20 -20.44 -22.23
C GLY A 135 -0.64 -20.06 -20.81
N ASN A 136 0.12 -20.46 -19.78
CA ASN A 136 -0.22 -20.18 -18.37
C ASN A 136 0.94 -19.51 -17.62
N LEU A 137 1.77 -18.73 -18.31
CA LEU A 137 3.00 -18.15 -17.76
C LEU A 137 2.74 -17.34 -16.47
N HIS A 138 1.70 -16.51 -16.40
CA HIS A 138 1.37 -15.64 -15.28
C HIS A 138 0.74 -16.38 -14.10
N LYS A 139 0.08 -17.50 -14.37
CA LYS A 139 -0.57 -18.35 -13.35
C LYS A 139 0.39 -19.31 -12.68
N ILE A 140 1.54 -19.57 -13.30
CA ILE A 140 2.55 -20.49 -12.78
C ILE A 140 3.36 -19.78 -11.69
N HIS A 141 3.18 -20.24 -10.44
CA HIS A 141 4.00 -19.78 -9.33
C HIS A 141 4.87 -20.91 -8.81
N PHE A 142 6.16 -20.62 -8.65
CA PHE A 142 7.11 -21.52 -8.02
C PHE A 142 7.17 -21.27 -6.52
N MET A 143 6.88 -22.30 -5.73
CA MET A 143 7.02 -22.25 -4.27
C MET A 143 7.83 -23.45 -3.77
N LYS A 144 8.72 -23.21 -2.81
CA LYS A 144 9.43 -24.30 -2.12
C LYS A 144 8.56 -24.88 -0.99
N MET A 145 8.40 -26.21 -0.99
CA MET A 145 7.57 -26.95 -0.04
C MET A 145 8.07 -26.85 1.42
N SER A 146 9.38 -26.65 1.60
CA SER A 146 10.05 -26.54 2.91
C SER A 146 9.58 -25.34 3.75
N TYR A 147 8.95 -24.33 3.14
CA TYR A 147 8.42 -23.18 3.87
C TYR A 147 7.07 -23.50 4.52
N ARG A 148 7.07 -23.76 5.84
CA ARG A 148 5.84 -23.90 6.66
C ARG A 148 4.91 -22.67 6.62
N ILE A 149 5.43 -21.50 6.20
CA ILE A 149 4.64 -20.28 5.99
C ILE A 149 5.23 -19.55 4.77
N PRO A 150 4.57 -19.55 3.59
CA PRO A 150 4.92 -18.62 2.53
C PRO A 150 4.50 -17.21 2.97
N GLN A 151 5.40 -16.46 3.61
CA GLN A 151 5.16 -15.02 3.79
C GLN A 151 5.40 -14.33 2.45
N ARG A 152 4.36 -14.25 1.62
CA ARG A 152 4.32 -13.34 0.48
C ARG A 152 3.99 -11.97 1.05
N TYR A 153 4.96 -11.06 1.05
CA TYR A 153 4.68 -9.67 1.37
C TYR A 153 4.05 -9.01 0.14
N SER A 154 2.85 -8.47 0.30
CA SER A 154 2.26 -7.60 -0.69
C SER A 154 2.86 -6.20 -0.52
N ILE A 155 3.36 -5.62 -1.62
CA ILE A 155 3.79 -4.20 -1.62
C ILE A 155 2.66 -3.30 -1.13
N HIS A 156 1.42 -3.63 -1.50
CA HIS A 156 0.23 -2.91 -1.06
C HIS A 156 0.07 -2.92 0.45
N ASP A 157 0.22 -4.06 1.11
CA ASP A 157 0.10 -4.17 2.57
C ASP A 157 1.20 -3.39 3.30
N ILE A 158 2.42 -3.38 2.74
CA ILE A 158 3.54 -2.59 3.28
C ILE A 158 3.20 -1.09 3.20
N ILE A 159 2.73 -0.61 2.05
CA ILE A 159 2.36 0.80 1.89
C ILE A 159 1.19 1.16 2.81
N LEU A 160 0.17 0.32 2.92
CA LEU A 160 -0.92 0.54 3.88
C LEU A 160 -0.40 0.62 5.32
N SER A 161 0.54 -0.25 5.72
CA SER A 161 1.18 -0.17 7.04
C SER A 161 1.87 1.19 7.26
N ILE A 162 2.58 1.71 6.26
CA ILE A 162 3.21 3.04 6.32
C ILE A 162 2.15 4.13 6.49
N ILE A 163 1.06 4.08 5.72
CA ILE A 163 -0.04 5.04 5.82
C ILE A 163 -0.67 5.03 7.22
N HIS A 164 -0.92 3.85 7.80
CA HIS A 164 -1.46 3.73 9.16
C HIS A 164 -0.52 4.32 10.23
N ARG A 165 0.81 4.25 10.03
CA ARG A 165 1.77 4.89 10.95
C ARG A 165 1.69 6.42 10.84
N PHE A 166 1.61 6.98 9.64
CA PHE A 166 1.39 8.42 9.46
C PHE A 166 0.05 8.87 10.05
N TYR A 167 -0.99 8.09 9.85
CA TYR A 167 -2.30 8.31 10.45
C TYR A 167 -2.22 8.39 11.99
N ALA A 168 -1.52 7.44 12.62
CA ALA A 168 -1.32 7.43 14.07
C ALA A 168 -0.53 8.66 14.55
N ILE A 169 0.52 9.06 13.82
CA ILE A 169 1.30 10.26 14.14
C ILE A 169 0.41 11.50 14.12
N TRP A 170 -0.34 11.72 13.03
CA TRP A 170 -1.22 12.88 12.92
C TRP A 170 -2.31 12.91 13.99
N TYR A 171 -2.87 11.74 14.34
CA TYR A 171 -3.86 11.61 15.39
C TYR A 171 -3.29 11.91 16.79
N ILE A 172 -2.09 11.41 17.10
CA ILE A 172 -1.42 11.70 18.38
C ILE A 172 -1.07 13.19 18.47
N THR A 173 -0.55 13.78 17.39
CA THR A 173 -0.22 15.22 17.34
C THR A 173 -1.47 16.09 17.51
N SER A 174 -2.61 15.72 16.92
CA SER A 174 -3.85 16.49 17.08
C SER A 174 -4.37 16.44 18.53
N ILE A 175 -4.35 15.27 19.18
CA ILE A 175 -4.74 15.14 20.59
C ILE A 175 -3.77 15.93 21.49
N ALA A 176 -2.46 15.77 21.31
CA ALA A 176 -1.47 16.45 22.13
C ALA A 176 -1.58 17.97 22.01
N SER A 177 -1.75 18.49 20.80
CA SER A 177 -1.93 19.93 20.57
C SER A 177 -3.25 20.46 21.11
N LEU A 178 -4.34 19.69 21.04
CA LEU A 178 -5.61 20.03 21.70
C LEU A 178 -5.44 20.13 23.23
N LEU A 179 -4.76 19.18 23.86
CA LEU A 179 -4.52 19.21 25.30
C LEU A 179 -3.69 20.43 25.71
N ILE A 180 -2.65 20.77 24.94
CA ILE A 180 -1.82 21.97 25.17
C ILE A 180 -2.69 23.24 25.04
N PHE A 181 -3.53 23.31 24.01
CA PHE A 181 -4.42 24.45 23.77
C PHE A 181 -5.39 24.67 24.95
N PHE A 182 -6.03 23.60 25.43
CA PHE A 182 -6.94 23.70 26.59
C PHE A 182 -6.22 24.09 27.87
N ASN A 183 -4.99 23.58 28.10
CA ASN A 183 -4.24 23.96 29.28
C ASN A 183 -3.83 25.44 29.24
N GLN A 184 -3.44 25.96 28.08
CA GLN A 184 -3.12 27.38 27.90
C GLN A 184 -4.35 28.29 28.08
N ALA A 185 -5.54 27.83 27.67
CA ALA A 185 -6.77 28.61 27.80
C ALA A 185 -7.27 28.73 29.25
N HIS A 186 -7.10 27.69 30.06
CA HIS A 186 -7.73 27.58 31.38
C HIS A 186 -6.74 27.52 32.55
N GLN A 187 -5.43 27.49 32.31
CA GLN A 187 -4.38 27.35 33.34
C GLN A 187 -4.68 26.20 34.34
N PHE A 188 -5.14 25.05 33.86
CA PHE A 188 -5.47 23.91 34.73
C PHE A 188 -4.24 23.35 35.45
N ILE A 189 -3.07 23.36 34.78
CA ILE A 189 -1.81 22.82 35.28
C ILE A 189 -0.69 23.81 34.95
N ASP A 190 0.00 24.32 35.98
CA ASP A 190 1.29 24.98 35.82
C ASP A 190 2.34 23.92 35.51
N PHE A 191 2.70 23.81 34.23
CA PHE A 191 3.79 22.95 33.81
C PHE A 191 5.11 23.69 34.04
N ASP A 192 5.86 23.27 35.05
CA ASP A 192 7.24 23.72 35.28
C ASP A 192 8.13 23.31 34.08
N ASP A 193 9.21 24.06 33.81
CA ASP A 193 10.15 23.81 32.70
C ASP A 193 10.69 22.36 32.78
N LYS A 194 10.88 21.83 34.00
CA LYS A 194 11.29 20.44 34.25
C LYS A 194 10.28 19.40 33.80
N PHE A 195 8.98 19.72 33.82
CA PHE A 195 7.93 18.82 33.36
C PHE A 195 7.98 18.67 31.83
N TYR A 196 8.22 19.77 31.10
CA TYR A 196 8.39 19.73 29.66
C TYR A 196 9.62 18.91 29.25
N ASP A 197 10.75 19.09 29.94
CA ASP A 197 11.98 18.32 29.71
C ASP A 197 11.77 16.81 29.96
N PHE A 198 11.07 16.46 31.04
CA PHE A 198 10.77 15.06 31.36
C PHE A 198 9.86 14.40 30.30
N ASN A 199 8.83 15.10 29.83
CA ASN A 199 7.95 14.60 28.79
C ASN A 199 8.66 14.45 27.44
N PHE A 200 9.50 15.43 27.07
CA PHE A 200 10.30 15.35 25.85
C PHE A 200 11.26 14.17 25.88
N PHE A 201 11.94 13.96 27.02
CA PHE A 201 12.80 12.80 27.23
C PHE A 201 12.02 11.48 27.14
N GLY A 202 10.82 11.41 27.74
CA GLY A 202 9.94 10.25 27.66
C GLY A 202 9.50 9.93 26.23
N ILE A 203 9.07 10.94 25.46
CA ILE A 203 8.68 10.77 24.05
C ILE A 203 9.88 10.32 23.21
N SER A 204 11.06 10.91 23.42
CA SER A 204 12.30 10.52 22.74
C SER A 204 12.68 9.06 23.01
N LEU A 205 12.54 8.59 24.26
CA LEU A 205 12.77 7.19 24.62
C LEU A 205 11.77 6.24 23.96
N LEU A 206 10.48 6.63 23.88
CA LEU A 206 9.46 5.82 23.22
C LEU A 206 9.76 5.67 21.72
N ILE A 207 10.07 6.77 21.03
CA ILE A 207 10.45 6.75 19.60
C ILE A 207 11.72 5.92 19.39
N GLY A 208 12.73 6.11 20.24
CA GLY A 208 13.97 5.34 20.20
C GLY A 208 13.74 3.83 20.41
N SER A 209 12.91 3.46 21.38
CA SER A 209 12.59 2.05 21.67
C SER A 209 11.81 1.38 20.52
N TYR A 210 10.90 2.11 19.88
CA TYR A 210 10.19 1.64 18.70
C TYR A 210 11.14 1.42 17.51
N ALA A 211 12.05 2.36 17.25
CA ALA A 211 13.04 2.23 16.19
C ALA A 211 13.97 1.02 16.43
N ILE A 212 14.41 0.82 17.68
CA ILE A 212 15.21 -0.34 18.08
C ILE A 212 14.41 -1.64 17.88
N PHE A 213 13.13 -1.67 18.27
CA PHE A 213 12.27 -2.83 18.07
C PHE A 213 12.13 -3.20 16.59
N GLU A 214 11.88 -2.23 15.71
CA GLU A 214 11.83 -2.45 14.26
C GLU A 214 13.17 -2.94 13.70
N LEU A 215 14.29 -2.36 14.14
CA LEU A 215 15.63 -2.82 13.77
C LEU A 215 15.88 -4.27 14.24
N ILE A 216 15.40 -4.64 15.44
CA ILE A 216 15.46 -6.00 15.94
C ILE A 216 14.64 -6.93 15.04
N LEU A 217 13.38 -6.61 14.75
CA LEU A 217 12.54 -7.42 13.85
C LEU A 217 13.17 -7.60 12.47
N LEU A 218 13.69 -6.53 11.88
CA LEU A 218 14.41 -6.56 10.60
C LEU A 218 15.68 -7.41 10.69
N SER A 219 16.44 -7.30 11.78
CA SER A 219 17.65 -8.09 11.99
C SER A 219 17.35 -9.58 12.18
N LEU A 220 16.27 -9.93 12.88
CA LEU A 220 15.79 -11.30 13.06
C LEU A 220 15.31 -11.88 11.73
N HIS A 221 14.57 -11.09 10.95
CA HIS A 221 14.15 -11.48 9.60
C HIS A 221 15.37 -11.69 8.67
N ARG A 222 16.33 -10.76 8.69
CA ARG A 222 17.58 -10.85 7.91
C ARG A 222 18.42 -12.06 8.33
N ARG A 223 18.54 -12.37 9.62
CA ARG A 223 19.24 -13.57 10.12
C ARG A 223 18.54 -14.85 9.65
N LYS A 224 17.21 -14.89 9.71
CA LYS A 224 16.40 -16.00 9.17
C LYS A 224 16.59 -16.17 7.65
N HIS A 225 16.81 -15.06 6.92
CA HIS A 225 17.10 -15.10 5.48
C HIS A 225 18.57 -15.46 5.18
N LYS A 226 19.55 -14.93 5.90
CA LYS A 226 20.99 -15.19 5.68
C LYS A 226 21.42 -16.60 6.09
N ARG A 227 20.73 -17.22 7.06
CA ARG A 227 20.87 -18.66 7.37
C ARG A 227 20.32 -19.55 6.25
N ARG A 228 19.64 -19.00 5.24
CA ARG A 228 19.30 -19.74 4.03
C ARG A 228 20.57 -19.77 3.18
N THR A 229 21.13 -20.95 2.99
CA THR A 229 22.12 -21.16 1.93
C THR A 229 21.47 -20.78 0.59
N PRO A 230 22.16 -20.05 -0.31
CA PRO A 230 21.72 -20.00 -1.70
C PRO A 230 21.72 -21.44 -2.20
N ILE A 231 20.55 -21.91 -2.64
CA ILE A 231 20.39 -23.27 -3.15
C ILE A 231 20.40 -23.12 -4.67
N ASP A 232 21.54 -23.43 -5.28
CA ASP A 232 21.71 -23.32 -6.73
C ASP A 232 20.86 -24.35 -7.49
N ASN A 233 20.43 -25.43 -6.84
CA ASN A 233 19.58 -26.47 -7.41
C ASN A 233 18.48 -26.89 -6.43
N ILE A 234 17.23 -26.51 -6.70
CA ILE A 234 16.06 -26.98 -5.95
C ILE A 234 15.59 -28.31 -6.57
N PRO A 235 15.62 -29.44 -5.86
CA PRO A 235 15.16 -30.71 -6.41
C PRO A 235 13.66 -30.65 -6.73
N SER A 236 13.24 -31.27 -7.84
CA SER A 236 11.85 -31.25 -8.33
C SER A 236 10.83 -31.74 -7.29
N SER A 237 11.26 -32.59 -6.35
CA SER A 237 10.43 -33.07 -5.22
C SER A 237 10.14 -31.99 -4.16
N GLU A 238 10.97 -30.96 -4.04
CA GLU A 238 10.79 -29.83 -3.12
C GLU A 238 10.11 -28.62 -3.78
N LEU A 239 9.95 -28.64 -5.11
CA LEU A 239 9.34 -27.58 -5.89
C LEU A 239 7.85 -27.86 -6.07
N LYS A 240 7.00 -26.98 -5.52
CA LYS A 240 5.56 -26.99 -5.81
C LYS A 240 5.28 -25.93 -6.86
N VAL A 241 4.70 -26.38 -7.98
CA VAL A 241 4.09 -25.49 -8.96
C VAL A 241 2.63 -25.32 -8.56
N THR A 242 2.20 -24.09 -8.28
CA THR A 242 0.80 -23.76 -8.09
C THR A 242 0.28 -23.02 -9.32
N LEU A 243 -0.93 -23.35 -9.74
CA LEU A 243 -1.64 -22.69 -10.81
C LEU A 243 -2.87 -21.98 -10.22
N ASP A 244 -2.95 -20.68 -10.40
CA ASP A 244 -4.13 -19.93 -9.97
C ASP A 244 -5.34 -20.35 -10.83
N LYS A 245 -6.39 -20.83 -10.17
CA LYS A 245 -7.65 -21.20 -10.82
C LYS A 245 -8.65 -20.06 -10.67
N ILE A 246 -8.85 -19.31 -11.74
CA ILE A 246 -9.86 -18.26 -11.81
C ILE A 246 -10.89 -18.74 -12.83
N ASN A 247 -12.12 -18.94 -12.38
CA ASN A 247 -13.24 -19.32 -13.24
C ASN A 247 -14.29 -18.22 -13.18
N CYS A 248 -14.54 -17.57 -14.31
CA CYS A 248 -15.55 -16.52 -14.44
C CYS A 248 -16.90 -17.03 -14.96
N SER A 249 -17.09 -18.35 -15.09
CA SER A 249 -18.41 -18.89 -15.43
C SER A 249 -19.40 -18.51 -14.33
N LYS A 250 -20.47 -17.79 -14.67
CA LYS A 250 -21.64 -17.71 -13.79
C LYS A 250 -22.08 -19.14 -13.46
N LEU A 251 -22.10 -19.47 -12.17
CA LEU A 251 -22.82 -20.65 -11.66
C LEU A 251 -24.30 -20.53 -12.01
#